data_AF-A0A7C5GH23-F1
#
_entry.id   AF-A0A7C5GH23-F1
#
_cell.length_a   1.000
_cell.length_b   1.000
_cell.length_c   1.000
_cell.angle_alpha   90.00
_cell.angle_beta   90.00
_cell.angle_gamma   90.00
#
_symmetry.space_group_name_H-M   'P 1'
#
loop_
_entity.id
_entity.type
_entity.pdbx_description
1 polymer ?
#
loop_
_entity_poly.entity_id
_entity_poly.type
_entity_poly.pdbx_seq_one_letter_code
_entity_poly.pdbx_strand_id
1 'polypeptide(L)'
;MIERYSRPEMANKWTMQAKYQAWLDVELAVVKAWNRLGLIPDDDANKIIDNAGFSVERIDEIEAITRHDLIAFTTSVSETLGDESRWFHYGMTSSDTVDTA
;
A
#
# COMPACT_ATOMS: atom_id res chain seq x y z
N MET A 1 12.33 13.71 11.91
CA MET A 1 13.49 13.87 12.84
C MET A 1 14.35 14.98 12.29
N ILE A 2 14.92 15.86 13.12
CA ILE A 2 15.78 16.92 12.58
C ILE A 2 17.11 16.35 12.11
N GLU A 3 17.57 16.80 10.95
CA GLU A 3 18.73 16.24 10.23
C GLU A 3 19.98 16.13 11.12
N ARG A 4 20.22 17.15 11.95
CA ARG A 4 21.35 17.22 12.89
C ARG A 4 21.46 16.01 13.84
N TYR A 5 20.33 15.40 14.21
CA TYR A 5 20.28 14.32 15.20
C TYR A 5 19.84 12.99 14.60
N SER A 6 19.50 12.95 13.31
CA SER A 6 19.06 11.72 12.64
C SER A 6 20.22 10.94 12.05
N ARG A 7 20.27 9.65 12.36
CA ARG A 7 21.12 8.71 11.62
C ARG A 7 20.47 8.43 10.26
N PRO A 8 21.24 8.40 9.15
CA PRO A 8 20.69 8.14 7.82
C PRO A 8 19.87 6.83 7.75
N GLU A 9 20.35 5.77 8.39
CA GLU A 9 19.68 4.47 8.46
C GLU A 9 18.27 4.56 9.05
N MET A 10 18.12 5.33 10.14
CA MET A 10 16.82 5.55 10.78
C MET A 10 15.96 6.50 9.96
N ALA A 11 16.50 7.61 9.47
CA ALA A 11 15.75 8.58 8.67
C ALA A 11 15.12 7.94 7.43
N ASN A 12 15.85 7.05 6.76
CA ASN A 12 15.37 6.34 5.58
C ASN A 12 14.13 5.46 5.83
N LYS A 13 13.90 5.01 7.08
CA LYS A 13 12.72 4.22 7.46
C LYS A 13 11.47 5.05 7.71
N TRP A 14 11.62 6.37 7.87
CA TRP A 14 10.52 7.29 8.17
C TRP A 14 10.23 8.26 7.01
N THR A 15 10.62 7.90 5.79
CA THR A 15 10.25 8.64 4.57
C THR A 15 8.86 8.23 4.10
N MET A 16 8.20 9.08 3.29
CA MET A 16 6.91 8.72 2.68
C MET A 16 7.02 7.47 1.79
N GLN A 17 8.11 7.34 1.04
CA GLN A 17 8.41 6.14 0.27
C GLN A 17 8.45 4.89 1.16
N ALA A 18 9.14 4.96 2.31
CA ALA A 18 9.21 3.83 3.24
C ALA A 18 7.86 3.52 3.90
N LYS A 19 7.09 4.54 4.28
CA LYS A 19 5.73 4.41 4.82
C LYS A 19 4.82 3.65 3.85
N TYR A 20 4.71 4.14 2.61
CA TYR A 20 3.83 3.53 1.60
C TYR A 20 4.33 2.17 1.12
N GLN A 21 5.64 1.95 1.11
CA GLN A 21 6.18 0.60 0.84
C GLN A 21 5.77 -0.38 1.93
N ALA A 22 5.86 0.00 3.21
CA ALA A 22 5.43 -0.85 4.31
C ALA A 22 3.91 -1.14 4.24
N TRP A 23 3.10 -0.15 3.87
CA TRP A 23 1.67 -0.35 3.62
C TRP A 23 1.43 -1.35 2.48
N LEU A 24 2.13 -1.19 1.35
CA LEU A 24 2.03 -2.12 0.23
C LEU A 24 2.42 -3.54 0.64
N ASP A 25 3.49 -3.70 1.42
CA ASP A 25 3.94 -5.01 1.89
C ASP A 25 2.86 -5.71 2.76
N VAL A 26 2.16 -4.96 3.62
CA VAL A 26 1.02 -5.47 4.42
C VAL A 26 -0.14 -5.87 3.52
N GLU A 27 -0.56 -5.02 2.59
CA GLU A 27 -1.66 -5.31 1.65
C GLU A 27 -1.36 -6.56 0.80
N LEU A 28 -0.14 -6.68 0.28
CA LEU A 28 0.29 -7.86 -0.48
C LEU A 28 0.31 -9.12 0.38
N ALA A 29 0.68 -9.01 1.66
CA ALA A 29 0.59 -10.13 2.59
C ALA A 29 -0.85 -10.59 2.82
N VAL A 30 -1.80 -9.66 2.89
CA VAL A 30 -3.23 -9.95 3.02
C VAL A 30 -3.79 -10.59 1.74
N VAL A 31 -3.44 -10.09 0.56
CA VAL A 31 -3.81 -10.71 -0.72
C VAL A 31 -3.31 -12.16 -0.79
N LYS A 32 -2.06 -12.41 -0.40
CA LYS A 32 -1.50 -13.77 -0.30
C LYS A 32 -2.26 -14.64 0.69
N ALA A 33 -2.69 -14.08 1.83
CA ALA A 33 -3.45 -14.81 2.83
C ALA A 33 -4.85 -15.19 2.31
N TRP A 34 -5.57 -14.25 1.69
CA TRP A 34 -6.87 -14.52 1.09
C TRP A 34 -6.82 -15.51 -0.07
N ASN A 35 -5.77 -15.47 -0.88
CA ASN A 35 -5.52 -16.47 -1.91
C ASN A 35 -5.33 -17.87 -1.30
N ARG A 36 -4.51 -18.00 -0.25
CA ARG A 36 -4.34 -19.28 0.48
C ARG A 36 -5.63 -19.82 1.08
N LEU A 37 -6.55 -18.94 1.47
CA LEU A 37 -7.88 -19.29 1.98
C LEU A 37 -8.88 -19.62 0.85
N GLY A 38 -8.49 -19.46 -0.41
CA GLY A 38 -9.30 -19.78 -1.59
C GLY A 38 -10.32 -18.71 -1.99
N LEU A 39 -10.26 -17.50 -1.42
CA LEU A 39 -11.18 -16.41 -1.75
C LEU A 39 -10.73 -15.66 -3.02
N ILE A 40 -9.44 -15.33 -3.11
CA ILE A 40 -8.85 -14.66 -4.28
C ILE A 40 -8.26 -15.74 -5.21
N PRO A 41 -8.64 -15.79 -6.50
CA PRO A 41 -8.04 -16.71 -7.47
C PRO A 41 -6.53 -16.52 -7.62
N ASP A 42 -5.79 -17.59 -7.93
CA ASP A 42 -4.33 -17.54 -8.09
C ASP A 42 -3.89 -16.52 -9.15
N ASP A 43 -4.63 -16.44 -10.27
CA ASP A 43 -4.32 -15.51 -11.36
C ASP A 43 -4.43 -14.04 -10.91
N ASP A 44 -5.52 -13.70 -10.20
CA ASP A 44 -5.72 -12.34 -9.67
C ASP A 44 -4.67 -12.01 -8.61
N ALA A 45 -4.38 -12.93 -7.69
CA ALA A 45 -3.39 -12.72 -6.64
C ALA A 45 -1.98 -12.49 -7.21
N ASN A 46 -1.57 -13.28 -8.21
CA ASN A 46 -0.27 -13.15 -8.85
C ASN A 46 -0.16 -11.80 -9.59
N LYS A 47 -1.21 -11.39 -10.33
CA LYS A 47 -1.23 -10.08 -11.00
C LYS A 47 -1.05 -8.93 -10.01
N ILE A 48 -1.72 -8.99 -8.85
CA ILE A 48 -1.55 -7.96 -7.81
C ILE A 48 -0.12 -7.97 -7.28
N ILE A 49 0.42 -9.14 -6.94
CA ILE A 49 1.77 -9.26 -6.36
C ILE A 49 2.86 -8.76 -7.31
N ASP A 50 2.70 -9.02 -8.61
CA ASP A 50 3.73 -8.70 -9.61
C ASP A 50 3.64 -7.25 -10.11
N ASN A 51 2.45 -6.65 -10.11
CA ASN A 51 2.22 -5.34 -10.75
C ASN A 51 1.88 -4.20 -9.78
N ALA A 52 1.46 -4.48 -8.54
CA ALA A 52 1.08 -3.44 -7.60
C ALA A 52 2.27 -2.52 -7.30
N GLY A 53 2.10 -1.23 -7.61
CA GLY A 53 3.08 -0.18 -7.35
C GLY A 53 2.39 1.11 -6.96
N PHE A 54 3.17 2.11 -6.56
CA PHE A 54 2.65 3.43 -6.22
C PHE A 54 3.64 4.54 -6.58
N SER A 55 3.15 5.78 -6.60
CA SER A 55 3.98 6.99 -6.65
C SER A 55 3.59 7.90 -5.49
N VAL A 56 4.59 8.38 -4.73
CA VAL A 56 4.37 9.31 -3.62
C VAL A 56 3.70 10.59 -4.13
N GLU A 57 4.16 11.10 -5.26
CA GLU A 57 3.64 12.29 -5.90
C GLU A 57 2.16 12.11 -6.28
N ARG A 58 1.81 10.94 -6.83
CA ARG A 58 0.43 10.63 -7.19
C ARG A 58 -0.47 10.52 -5.97
N ILE A 59 0.03 9.93 -4.88
CA ILE A 59 -0.72 9.85 -3.63
C ILE A 59 -0.99 11.25 -3.07
N ASP A 60 0.00 12.13 -3.07
CA ASP A 60 -0.17 13.51 -2.59
C ASP A 60 -1.24 14.28 -3.39
N GLU A 61 -1.28 14.09 -4.72
CA GLU A 61 -2.33 14.68 -5.59
C GLU A 61 -3.73 14.18 -5.22
N ILE A 62 -3.89 12.87 -4.99
CA ILE A 62 -5.18 12.28 -4.64
C ILE A 62 -5.58 12.67 -3.21
N GLU A 63 -4.64 12.73 -2.27
CA GLU A 63 -4.87 13.13 -0.89
C GLU A 63 -5.34 14.59 -0.80
N ALA A 64 -4.83 15.47 -1.66
CA ALA A 64 -5.27 16.87 -1.71
C ALA A 64 -6.79 17.00 -1.99
N ILE A 65 -7.39 16.01 -2.67
CA ILE A 65 -8.82 15.93 -2.97
C ILE A 65 -9.57 15.14 -1.90
N THR A 66 -9.12 13.92 -1.62
CA THR A 66 -9.81 12.96 -0.74
C THR A 66 -9.72 13.31 0.73
N ARG A 67 -8.69 14.07 1.13
CA ARG A 67 -8.34 14.39 2.53
C ARG A 67 -8.17 13.15 3.41
N HIS A 68 -7.77 12.04 2.79
CA HIS A 68 -7.54 10.77 3.46
C HIS A 68 -6.38 10.03 2.79
N ASP A 69 -5.27 9.89 3.53
CA ASP A 69 -4.01 9.36 3.02
C ASP A 69 -4.10 7.89 2.58
N LEU A 70 -4.78 7.02 3.33
CA LEU A 70 -4.93 5.63 2.92
C LEU A 70 -5.81 5.45 1.69
N ILE A 71 -6.91 6.21 1.57
CA ILE A 71 -7.74 6.19 0.34
C ILE A 71 -6.90 6.66 -0.85
N ALA A 72 -6.08 7.69 -0.67
CA ALA A 72 -5.18 8.17 -1.70
C ALA A 72 -4.14 7.10 -2.10
N PHE A 73 -3.55 6.40 -1.12
CA PHE A 73 -2.65 5.28 -1.35
C PHE A 73 -3.31 4.13 -2.12
N THR A 74 -4.45 3.62 -1.65
CA THR A 74 -5.13 2.49 -2.30
C THR A 74 -5.61 2.84 -3.70
N THR A 75 -6.02 4.10 -3.92
CA THR A 75 -6.35 4.61 -5.25
C THR A 75 -5.12 4.63 -6.15
N SER A 76 -3.98 5.17 -5.68
CA SER A 76 -2.73 5.18 -6.46
C SER A 76 -2.26 3.78 -6.83
N VAL A 77 -2.40 2.80 -5.94
CA VAL A 77 -2.03 1.41 -6.24
C VAL A 77 -2.98 0.80 -7.25
N SER A 78 -4.28 1.04 -7.09
CA SER A 78 -5.31 0.53 -8.01
C SER A 78 -5.11 1.02 -9.44
N GLU A 79 -4.53 2.21 -9.65
CA GLU A 79 -4.18 2.74 -10.99
C GLU A 79 -3.09 1.91 -11.71
N THR A 80 -2.30 1.12 -10.97
CA THR A 80 -1.28 0.22 -11.55
C THR A 80 -1.81 -1.18 -11.88
N LEU A 81 -3.05 -1.47 -11.47
CA LEU A 81 -3.68 -2.77 -11.57
C LEU A 81 -4.84 -2.76 -12.57
N GLY A 82 -5.25 -3.96 -12.99
CA GLY A 82 -6.44 -4.18 -13.81
C GLY A 82 -7.70 -4.46 -12.97
N ASP A 83 -8.53 -5.36 -13.49
CA ASP A 83 -9.78 -5.78 -12.83
C ASP A 83 -9.54 -6.43 -11.46
N GLU A 84 -8.35 -7.00 -11.23
CA GLU A 84 -7.93 -7.60 -9.96
C GLU A 84 -7.81 -6.57 -8.82
N SER A 85 -7.71 -5.27 -9.12
CA SER A 85 -7.69 -4.18 -8.13
C SER A 85 -8.84 -4.24 -7.13
N ARG A 86 -9.99 -4.84 -7.50
CA ARG A 86 -11.13 -5.09 -6.61
C ARG A 86 -10.82 -5.89 -5.35
N TRP A 87 -9.72 -6.64 -5.36
CA TRP A 87 -9.26 -7.44 -4.23
C TRP A 87 -8.24 -6.71 -3.34
N PHE A 88 -7.68 -5.61 -3.83
CA PHE A 88 -6.76 -4.79 -3.06
C PHE A 88 -7.50 -4.14 -1.88
N HIS A 89 -6.93 -4.18 -0.67
CA HIS A 89 -7.56 -3.71 0.57
C HIS A 89 -8.92 -4.37 0.91
N TYR A 90 -9.18 -5.58 0.39
CA TYR A 90 -10.46 -6.26 0.60
C TYR A 90 -10.65 -6.72 2.06
N GLY A 91 -11.73 -6.23 2.68
CA GLY A 91 -12.17 -6.69 4.00
C GLY A 91 -11.42 -6.10 5.18
N MET A 92 -10.59 -5.07 4.95
CA MET A 92 -9.79 -4.39 5.97
C MET A 92 -10.38 -3.01 6.31
N THR A 93 -10.08 -2.54 7.52
CA THR A 93 -10.16 -1.12 7.85
C THR A 93 -8.80 -0.46 7.69
N SER A 94 -8.76 0.87 7.65
CA SER A 94 -7.51 1.61 7.46
C SER A 94 -6.44 1.26 8.50
N SER A 95 -6.84 1.12 9.76
CA SER A 95 -5.91 0.82 10.86
C SER A 95 -5.26 -0.56 10.74
N ASP A 96 -5.89 -1.53 10.09
CA ASP A 96 -5.28 -2.85 9.91
C ASP A 96 -3.98 -2.72 9.09
N THR A 97 -3.96 -1.82 8.10
CA THR A 97 -2.77 -1.51 7.30
C THR A 97 -1.83 -0.56 8.04
N VAL A 98 -2.36 0.55 8.57
CA VAL A 98 -1.53 1.62 9.15
C VAL A 98 -0.81 1.19 10.42
N ASP A 99 -1.49 0.48 11.33
CA ASP A 99 -0.93 0.14 12.64
C ASP A 99 -0.02 -1.10 12.59
N THR A 100 -0.12 -1.90 11.52
CA THR A 100 0.72 -3.09 11.30
C THR A 100 2.07 -2.75 10.65
N ALA A 101 2.09 -1.72 9.80
CA ALA A 101 3.24 -1.30 9.01
C ALA A 101 4.29 -0.50 9.83
#